data_AF-A0A317V8A0-F1
#
_entry.id   AF-A0A317V8A0-F1
#
_cell.length_a   1.000
_cell.length_b   1.000
_cell.length_c   1.000
_cell.angle_alpha   90.00
_cell.angle_beta   90.00
_cell.angle_gamma   90.00
#
_symmetry.space_group_name_H-M   'P 1'
#
loop_
_entity.id
_entity.type
_entity.pdbx_description
1 polymer ?
#
loop_
_entity_poly.entity_id
_entity_poly.type
_entity_poly.pdbx_seq_one_letter_code
_entity_poly.pdbx_strand_id
1 'polypeptide(L)'
;MQHVLLFFADKDADITKSSAEYQATTFIVNVMDEQWLQDIIDFVVKDSGRIYYVVKEQECTINARGMMLCCLAEAAVMGKQSPSCTGTRDIDRGAIINITSSDSFAGVPVKATHNIPKHACLAVTKTTGTLDRTEVD
;
A
#
# COMPACT_ATOMS: atom_id res chain seq x y z
N MET A 1 -12.82 3.06 12.17
CA MET A 1 -11.83 4.16 11.98
C MET A 1 -11.46 4.13 10.51
N GLN A 2 -11.74 5.19 9.75
CA GLN A 2 -11.72 5.14 8.28
C GLN A 2 -10.38 5.61 7.71
N HIS A 3 -9.83 4.89 6.74
CA HIS A 3 -8.69 5.26 5.91
C HIS A 3 -9.13 5.38 4.46
N VAL A 4 -8.43 6.19 3.68
CA VAL A 4 -8.59 6.18 2.23
C VAL A 4 -7.51 5.29 1.63
N LEU A 5 -7.94 4.23 0.97
CA LEU A 5 -7.07 3.33 0.22
C LEU A 5 -7.29 3.59 -1.27
N LEU A 6 -6.25 4.05 -1.95
CA LEU A 6 -6.27 4.31 -3.38
C LEU A 6 -5.47 3.24 -4.10
N PHE A 7 -6.15 2.44 -4.90
CA PHE A 7 -5.52 1.47 -5.79
C PHE A 7 -5.45 2.04 -7.19
N PHE A 8 -4.25 2.01 -7.78
CA PHE A 8 -4.07 2.21 -9.22
C PHE A 8 -3.91 0.85 -9.88
N ALA A 9 -4.79 0.59 -10.83
CA ALA A 9 -4.85 -0.68 -11.53
C ALA A 9 -5.10 -0.45 -13.04
N ASP A 10 -4.60 -1.36 -13.87
CA ASP A 10 -4.85 -1.34 -15.31
C ASP A 10 -5.86 -2.43 -15.65
N LYS A 11 -6.97 -2.03 -16.28
CA LYS A 11 -8.06 -2.92 -16.67
C LYS A 11 -7.77 -3.35 -18.10
N ASP A 12 -6.84 -4.30 -18.26
CA ASP A 12 -6.44 -5.03 -19.47
C ASP A 12 -4.92 -5.21 -19.44
N ALA A 13 -4.45 -6.28 -18.78
CA ALA A 13 -3.04 -6.58 -18.52
C ALA A 13 -2.20 -6.92 -19.77
N ASP A 14 -2.23 -6.07 -20.81
CA ASP A 14 -1.26 -6.08 -21.89
C ASP A 14 -0.04 -5.23 -21.48
N ILE A 15 0.90 -5.88 -20.80
CA ILE A 15 2.18 -5.35 -20.31
C ILE A 15 3.06 -4.66 -21.38
N THR A 16 2.67 -4.73 -22.66
CA THR A 16 3.40 -4.14 -23.79
C THR A 16 2.86 -2.81 -24.28
N LYS A 17 1.71 -2.35 -23.77
CA LYS A 17 1.09 -1.09 -24.18
C LYS A 17 1.27 -0.02 -23.10
N SER A 18 1.67 1.18 -23.50
CA SER A 18 1.48 2.36 -22.65
C SER A 18 -0.02 2.69 -22.66
N SER A 19 -0.82 2.02 -21.82
CA SER A 19 -2.23 2.33 -21.68
C SER A 19 -2.35 3.75 -21.11
N ALA A 20 -3.10 4.60 -21.80
CA ALA A 20 -3.36 5.98 -21.40
C ALA A 20 -4.43 6.08 -20.29
N GLU A 21 -4.98 4.94 -19.83
CA GLU A 21 -6.15 4.87 -18.95
C GLU A 21 -5.84 4.08 -17.68
N TYR A 22 -5.08 4.70 -16.76
CA TYR A 22 -5.03 4.19 -15.39
C TYR A 22 -6.40 4.37 -14.73
N GLN A 23 -6.96 3.29 -14.20
CA GLN A 23 -8.12 3.38 -13.35
C GLN A 23 -7.67 3.46 -11.89
N ALA A 24 -8.23 4.44 -11.19
CA ALA A 24 -8.02 4.62 -9.76
C ALA A 24 -9.33 4.26 -9.05
N THR A 25 -9.27 3.35 -8.09
CA THR A 25 -10.41 3.03 -7.24
C THR A 25 -10.10 3.40 -5.80
N THR A 26 -10.99 4.21 -5.22
CA THR A 26 -10.86 4.74 -3.87
C THR A 26 -11.86 4.05 -2.96
N PHE A 27 -11.36 3.51 -1.84
CA PHE A 27 -12.20 2.93 -0.80
C PHE A 27 -11.98 3.68 0.51
N ILE A 28 -13.07 3.96 1.21
CA ILE A 28 -13.03 4.41 2.61
C ILE A 28 -13.11 3.17 3.48
N VAL A 29 -12.01 2.82 4.16
CA VAL A 29 -11.85 1.53 4.85
C VAL A 29 -11.63 1.64 6.37
N ASN A 30 -12.44 0.96 7.18
CA ASN A 30 -12.05 0.42 8.48
C ASN A 30 -10.91 -0.61 8.42
N VAL A 31 -9.66 -0.15 8.50
CA VAL A 31 -8.43 -0.99 8.49
C VAL A 31 -8.27 -1.94 9.67
N MET A 32 -9.15 -1.85 10.67
CA MET A 32 -9.14 -2.77 11.81
C MET A 32 -9.93 -4.04 11.53
N ASP A 33 -10.71 -4.05 10.44
CA ASP A 33 -11.42 -5.22 9.95
C ASP A 33 -10.55 -5.91 8.89
N GLU A 34 -9.80 -6.91 9.35
CA GLU A 34 -8.86 -7.66 8.53
C GLU A 34 -9.56 -8.42 7.39
N GLN A 35 -10.76 -8.95 7.66
CA GLN A 35 -11.51 -9.69 6.65
C GLN A 35 -11.98 -8.76 5.55
N TRP A 36 -12.58 -7.64 5.92
CA TRP A 36 -13.10 -6.70 4.92
C TRP A 36 -11.98 -6.01 4.12
N LEU A 37 -10.81 -5.80 4.73
CA LEU A 37 -9.62 -5.37 4.01
C LEU A 37 -9.20 -6.39 2.93
N GLN A 38 -9.17 -7.68 3.27
CA GLN A 38 -8.89 -8.75 2.31
C GLN A 38 -9.95 -8.79 1.20
N ASP A 39 -11.23 -8.67 1.56
CA ASP A 39 -12.33 -8.68 0.57
C ASP A 39 -12.20 -7.53 -0.45
N ILE A 40 -11.75 -6.35 -0.02
CA ILE A 40 -11.51 -5.20 -0.91
C ILE A 40 -10.31 -5.47 -1.82
N ILE A 41 -9.23 -6.01 -1.27
CA ILE A 41 -8.03 -6.33 -2.06
C ILE A 41 -8.37 -7.41 -3.09
N ASP A 42 -9.07 -8.46 -2.70
CA ASP A 42 -9.54 -9.53 -3.58
C ASP A 42 -10.48 -8.99 -4.66
N PHE A 43 -11.38 -8.06 -4.31
CA PHE A 43 -12.24 -7.38 -5.27
C PHE A 43 -11.42 -6.61 -6.31
N VAL A 44 -10.43 -5.82 -5.88
CA VAL A 44 -9.56 -5.05 -6.78
C VAL A 44 -8.78 -6.00 -7.69
N VAL A 45 -8.12 -7.01 -7.13
CA VAL A 45 -7.37 -8.01 -7.91
C VAL A 45 -8.26 -8.72 -8.92
N LYS A 46 -9.50 -9.04 -8.53
CA LYS A 46 -10.46 -9.70 -9.42
C LYS A 46 -10.93 -8.79 -10.56
N ASP A 47 -11.18 -7.50 -10.29
CA ASP A 47 -11.66 -6.56 -11.31
C ASP A 47 -10.54 -6.11 -12.26
N SER A 48 -9.33 -5.88 -11.75
CA SER A 48 -8.22 -5.32 -12.53
C SER A 48 -7.16 -6.33 -12.94
N GLY A 49 -7.17 -7.54 -12.40
CA GLY A 49 -6.15 -8.58 -12.62
C GLY A 49 -4.80 -8.30 -11.96
N ARG A 50 -4.45 -7.03 -11.71
CA ARG A 50 -3.19 -6.61 -11.10
C ARG A 50 -3.33 -5.29 -10.32
N ILE A 51 -2.50 -5.14 -9.29
CA ILE A 51 -2.33 -3.89 -8.52
C ILE A 51 -0.94 -3.33 -8.83
N TYR A 52 -0.87 -2.06 -9.25
CA TYR A 52 0.41 -1.40 -9.56
C TYR A 52 0.91 -0.53 -8.42
N TYR A 53 0.04 0.34 -7.93
CA TYR A 53 0.36 1.24 -6.83
C TYR A 53 -0.75 1.20 -5.80
N VAL A 54 -0.34 1.20 -4.53
CA VAL A 54 -1.26 1.42 -3.42
C VAL A 54 -0.84 2.66 -2.66
N VAL A 55 -1.67 3.70 -2.70
CA VAL A 55 -1.41 4.97 -2.01
C VAL A 55 -2.31 5.06 -0.79
N LYS A 56 -1.71 5.28 0.37
CA LYS A 56 -2.40 5.45 1.65
C LYS A 56 -2.10 6.81 2.24
N GLU A 57 -3.14 7.57 2.52
CA GLU A 57 -3.05 8.81 3.31
C GLU A 57 -3.31 8.51 4.78
N GLN A 58 -2.40 8.94 5.65
CA GLN A 58 -2.48 8.70 7.08
C GLN A 58 -2.67 10.03 7.81
N GLU A 59 -3.85 10.30 8.35
CA GLU A 59 -4.08 11.45 9.26
C GLU A 59 -3.88 11.05 10.74
N CYS A 60 -3.80 12.02 11.65
CA CYS A 60 -3.34 11.84 13.04
C CYS A 60 -4.22 10.89 13.89
N THR A 61 -3.62 10.23 14.89
CA THR A 61 -4.22 9.27 15.86
C THR A 61 -4.61 7.89 15.32
N ILE A 62 -4.05 7.53 14.17
CA ILE A 62 -4.37 6.30 13.49
C ILE A 62 -3.37 5.18 13.84
N ASN A 63 -3.93 4.00 14.13
CA ASN A 63 -3.24 2.80 14.59
C ASN A 63 -2.21 2.31 13.55
N ALA A 64 -0.91 2.40 13.85
CA ALA A 64 0.15 1.83 13.03
C ALA A 64 -0.11 0.34 12.68
N ARG A 65 -0.88 -0.37 13.51
CA ARG A 65 -1.41 -1.71 13.23
C ARG A 65 -2.26 -1.77 11.97
N GLY A 66 -3.18 -0.82 11.77
CA GLY A 66 -4.04 -0.80 10.58
C GLY A 66 -3.24 -0.64 9.30
N MET A 67 -2.26 0.27 9.30
CA MET A 67 -1.36 0.44 8.16
C MET A 67 -0.48 -0.80 7.94
N MET A 68 -0.03 -1.46 9.02
CA MET A 68 0.69 -2.73 8.94
C MET A 68 -0.15 -3.83 8.30
N LEU A 69 -1.42 -3.98 8.69
CA LEU A 69 -2.33 -4.96 8.11
C LEU A 69 -2.55 -4.73 6.61
N CYS A 70 -2.74 -3.47 6.19
CA CYS A 70 -2.79 -3.11 4.77
C CYS A 70 -1.50 -3.50 4.04
N CYS A 71 -0.34 -3.12 4.58
CA CYS A 71 0.94 -3.45 3.97
C CYS A 71 1.16 -4.97 3.82
N LEU A 72 0.76 -5.76 4.82
CA LEU A 72 0.88 -7.23 4.76
C LEU A 72 -0.01 -7.83 3.68
N ALA A 73 -1.27 -7.43 3.63
CA ALA A 73 -2.22 -7.93 2.65
C ALA A 73 -1.82 -7.57 1.22
N GLU A 74 -1.41 -6.31 1.01
CA GLU A 74 -0.94 -5.83 -0.28
C GLU A 74 0.35 -6.53 -0.72
N ALA A 75 1.33 -6.66 0.18
CA ALA A 75 2.58 -7.35 -0.12
C ALA A 75 2.33 -8.83 -0.46
N ALA A 76 1.41 -9.51 0.22
CA ALA A 76 1.06 -10.90 -0.06
C ALA A 76 0.43 -11.08 -1.45
N VAL A 77 -0.32 -10.09 -1.93
CA VAL A 77 -0.88 -10.09 -3.29
C VAL A 77 0.18 -9.74 -4.33
N MET A 78 0.97 -8.69 -4.08
CA MET A 78 2.06 -8.28 -4.97
C MET A 78 3.09 -9.41 -5.14
N GLY A 79 3.43 -10.14 -4.08
CA GLY A 79 4.34 -11.29 -4.13
C GLY A 79 3.88 -12.43 -5.05
N LYS A 80 2.58 -12.52 -5.37
CA LYS A 80 2.04 -13.51 -6.31
C LYS A 80 2.07 -13.03 -7.78
N GLN A 81 2.36 -11.75 -8.02
CA GLN A 81 2.39 -11.17 -9.36
C GLN A 81 3.74 -11.42 -10.04
N SER A 82 3.73 -11.60 -11.35
CA SER A 82 4.97 -11.63 -12.13
C SER A 82 5.58 -10.22 -12.23
N PRO A 83 6.92 -10.09 -12.24
CA PRO A 83 7.57 -8.81 -12.54
C PRO A 83 7.06 -8.22 -13.85
N SER A 84 6.88 -6.89 -13.90
CA SER A 84 6.43 -6.18 -15.09
C SER A 84 7.12 -4.84 -15.24
N CYS A 85 7.10 -4.32 -16.45
CA CYS A 85 7.39 -2.92 -16.72
C CYS A 85 6.10 -2.18 -17.09
N THR A 86 6.10 -0.86 -16.91
CA THR A 86 5.13 0.02 -17.55
C THR A 86 5.87 1.04 -18.39
N GLY A 87 5.78 0.89 -19.72
CA GLY A 87 6.64 1.61 -20.65
C GLY A 87 8.11 1.24 -20.44
N THR A 88 8.97 2.21 -20.14
CA THR A 88 10.41 2.00 -19.88
C THR A 88 10.76 1.81 -18.40
N ARG A 89 9.78 1.92 -17.50
CA ARG A 89 10.01 1.81 -16.05
C ARG A 89 9.69 0.40 -15.59
N ASP A 90 10.68 -0.23 -14.96
CA ASP A 90 10.46 -1.45 -14.20
C ASP A 90 9.68 -1.09 -12.92
N ILE A 91 8.57 -1.77 -12.73
CA ILE A 91 7.69 -1.64 -11.56
C ILE A 91 7.69 -2.93 -10.74
N ASP A 92 8.49 -3.91 -11.16
CA ASP A 92 8.59 -5.25 -10.59
C ASP A 92 7.21 -5.84 -10.27
N ARG A 93 6.91 -6.09 -8.99
CA ARG A 93 5.64 -6.63 -8.50
C ARG A 93 4.68 -5.56 -7.97
N GLY A 94 4.96 -4.28 -8.24
CA GLY A 94 4.19 -3.12 -7.77
C GLY A 94 4.90 -2.34 -6.67
N ALA A 95 4.24 -1.28 -6.20
CA ALA A 95 4.76 -0.41 -5.15
C ALA A 95 3.70 -0.02 -4.11
N ILE A 96 4.09 -0.05 -2.83
CA ILE A 96 3.28 0.42 -1.71
C ILE A 96 3.80 1.79 -1.27
N ILE A 97 2.94 2.80 -1.31
CA ILE A 97 3.27 4.20 -0.99
C ILE A 97 2.47 4.62 0.25
N ASN A 98 3.17 4.74 1.38
CA ASN A 98 2.62 5.25 2.63
C ASN A 98 2.90 6.75 2.75
N ILE A 99 1.87 7.59 2.63
CA ILE A 99 1.98 9.03 2.84
C ILE A 99 1.92 9.29 4.35
N THR A 100 3.05 9.75 4.89
CA THR A 100 3.20 10.05 6.32
C THR A 100 3.42 11.56 6.53
N SER A 101 4.12 11.95 7.60
CA SER A 101 4.40 13.35 7.95
C SER A 101 5.92 13.53 8.09
N SER A 102 6.44 14.75 7.95
CA SER A 102 7.81 15.08 8.37
C SER A 102 8.08 14.69 9.83
N ASP A 103 7.04 14.72 10.66
CA ASP A 103 7.07 14.34 12.08
C ASP A 103 7.34 12.84 12.30
N SER A 104 7.28 12.02 11.23
CA SER A 104 7.72 10.62 11.26
C SER A 104 9.23 10.46 11.30
N PHE A 105 9.97 11.48 10.86
CA PHE A 105 11.42 11.51 10.80
C PHE A 105 12.02 12.39 11.89
N ALA A 106 11.48 13.60 12.06
CA ALA A 106 11.92 14.57 13.05
C ALA A 106 10.73 15.01 13.92
N GLY A 107 10.64 14.48 15.13
CA GLY A 107 9.53 14.76 16.03
C GLY A 107 9.46 16.23 16.45
N VAL A 108 8.27 16.81 16.40
CA VAL A 108 8.00 18.16 16.93
C VAL A 108 7.74 18.09 18.44
N PRO A 109 8.37 18.92 19.29
CA PRO A 109 8.13 18.90 20.74
C PRO A 109 6.64 19.01 21.10
N VAL A 110 6.25 18.37 22.21
CA VAL A 110 4.89 18.46 22.82
C VAL A 110 3.77 17.77 22.00
N LYS A 111 4.06 17.17 20.84
CA LYS A 111 3.09 16.44 20.00
C LYS A 111 3.27 14.92 20.01
N ALA A 112 3.55 14.31 21.16
CA ALA A 112 3.87 12.88 21.26
C ALA A 112 2.82 11.95 20.63
N THR A 113 1.52 12.22 20.83
CA THR A 113 0.41 11.45 20.25
C THR A 113 0.32 11.55 18.73
N HIS A 114 0.86 12.60 18.13
CA HIS A 114 1.02 12.74 16.68
C HIS A 114 2.32 12.07 16.20
N ASN A 115 3.44 12.32 16.88
CA ASN A 115 4.76 11.89 16.44
C ASN A 115 4.96 10.38 16.55
N ILE A 116 4.51 9.76 17.65
CA ILE A 116 4.78 8.34 17.93
C ILE A 116 4.16 7.44 16.85
N PRO A 117 2.86 7.58 16.49
CA PRO A 117 2.29 6.78 15.40
C PRO A 117 2.99 7.04 14.06
N LYS A 118 3.47 8.25 13.79
CA LYS A 118 4.17 8.59 12.55
C LYS A 118 5.53 7.91 12.45
N HIS A 119 6.30 7.84 13.54
CA HIS A 119 7.54 7.06 13.60
C HIS A 119 7.27 5.56 13.40
N ALA A 120 6.21 5.05 14.03
CA ALA A 120 5.79 3.66 13.84
C ALA A 120 5.42 3.39 12.36
N CYS A 121 4.75 4.33 11.69
CA CYS A 121 4.44 4.20 10.26
C CYS A 121 5.70 4.15 9.39
N LEU A 122 6.73 4.94 9.72
CA LEU A 122 8.01 4.86 9.03
C LEU A 122 8.69 3.50 9.23
N ALA A 123 8.63 2.94 10.44
CA ALA A 123 9.16 1.61 10.73
C ALA A 123 8.42 0.52 9.95
N VAL A 124 7.08 0.53 9.95
CA VAL A 124 6.25 -0.39 9.16
C VAL A 124 6.64 -0.32 7.68
N THR A 125 6.74 0.87 7.11
CA THR A 125 7.11 1.05 5.69
C THR A 125 8.45 0.41 5.37
N LYS A 126 9.46 0.57 6.24
CA LYS A 126 10.77 -0.04 6.05
C LYS A 126 10.71 -1.56 6.13
N THR A 127 9.96 -2.11 7.08
CA THR A 127 9.81 -3.55 7.25
C THR A 127 9.01 -4.18 6.11
N THR A 128 7.97 -3.51 5.60
CA THR A 128 7.19 -3.99 4.44
C THR A 128 8.08 -4.22 3.23
N GLY A 129 9.02 -3.32 2.96
CA GLY A 129 9.98 -3.47 1.86
C GLY A 129 10.95 -4.65 2.00
N THR A 130 10.98 -5.33 3.15
CA THR A 130 11.78 -6.54 3.38
C THR A 130 10.99 -7.84 3.31
N LEU A 131 9.66 -7.78 3.22
CA LEU A 131 8.80 -8.98 3.28
C LEU A 131 9.01 -9.95 2.10
N ASP A 132 9.58 -9.49 0.99
CA ASP A 132 9.89 -10.33 -0.18
C ASP A 132 11.28 -11.02 -0.08
N ARG A 133 12.02 -10.81 1.02
CA ARG A 133 13.43 -11.26 1.14
C ARG A 133 13.67 -12.42 2.12
N THR A 134 12.63 -13.01 2.69
CA THR A 134 12.78 -13.99 3.80
C THR A 134 12.45 -15.45 3.45
N GLU A 135 12.43 -15.83 2.17
CA GLU A 135 12.37 -17.25 1.75
C GLU A 135 13.45 -17.61 0.71
N VAL A 136 14.64 -17.02 0.82
CA VAL A 136 15.85 -17.53 0.16
C VAL A 136 17.01 -17.38 1.13
N ASP A 137 17.12 -18.33 2.07
CA ASP A 137 18.37 -18.77 2.70
C ASP A 137 18.13 -20.09 3.46
#